data_AF-A0A7G1P3Q0-F1
#
_entry.id   AF-A0A7G1P3Q0-F1
#
_cell.length_a   1.000
_cell.length_b   1.000
_cell.length_c   1.000
_cell.angle_alpha   90.00
_cell.angle_beta   90.00
_cell.angle_gamma   90.00
#
_symmetry.space_group_name_H-M   'P 1'
#
loop_
_entity.id
_entity.type
_entity.pdbx_description
1 polymer ?
#
loop_
_entity_poly.entity_id
_entity_poly.type
_entity_poly.pdbx_seq_one_letter_code
_entity_poly.pdbx_strand_id
1 'polypeptide(L)'
;MPAEEQRVSPSASDAEGSLIECPCCCCRTLHERANFEICGECGWEDDGQSDEDAHIVRGGPNGLLSLAQAKLEYLAATGDPLDESSVACGGEGMWWAAAQEQLRNLSE
;
A
#
# COMPACT_ATOMS: atom_id res chain seq x y z
N MET A 1 10.66 50.71 19.68
CA MET A 1 11.24 49.36 19.86
C MET A 1 10.53 48.44 18.88
N PRO A 2 11.26 47.79 17.95
CA PRO A 2 10.72 47.15 16.75
C PRO A 2 10.49 45.63 16.89
N ALA A 3 9.74 45.12 15.92
CA ALA A 3 9.81 43.80 15.26
C ALA A 3 9.44 42.50 16.02
N GLU A 4 8.95 41.54 15.22
CA GLU A 4 8.79 40.10 15.48
C GLU A 4 7.50 39.75 16.27
N GLU A 5 6.53 39.00 15.73
CA GLU A 5 6.63 37.66 15.15
C GLU A 5 5.63 37.48 14.00
N GLN A 6 6.13 36.97 12.88
CA GLN A 6 5.31 36.31 11.87
C GLN A 6 4.81 34.99 12.46
N ARG A 7 3.58 34.97 12.96
CA ARG A 7 2.87 33.71 13.18
C ARG A 7 2.37 33.22 11.82
N VAL A 8 3.19 32.38 11.22
CA VAL A 8 2.87 31.63 10.01
C VAL A 8 1.58 30.86 10.26
N SER A 9 0.51 31.25 9.57
CA SER A 9 -0.71 30.45 9.51
C SER A 9 -0.36 29.10 8.87
N PRO A 10 -0.79 27.94 9.41
CA PRO A 10 -0.70 26.72 8.64
C PRO A 10 -1.63 26.90 7.44
N SER A 11 -1.03 27.04 6.27
CA SER A 11 -1.75 27.04 5.01
C SER A 11 -2.48 25.71 4.90
N ALA A 12 -3.71 25.72 4.40
CA ALA A 12 -4.54 24.54 4.20
C ALA A 12 -4.03 23.62 3.07
N SER A 13 -2.70 23.50 2.92
CA SER A 13 -1.99 22.77 1.86
C SER A 13 -0.98 21.76 2.42
N ASP A 14 -0.83 21.65 3.74
CA ASP A 14 0.13 20.73 4.40
C ASP A 14 -0.55 19.56 5.15
N ALA A 15 -1.83 19.28 4.87
CA ALA A 15 -2.50 18.06 5.32
C ALA A 15 -2.36 16.89 4.32
N GLU A 16 -1.76 17.13 3.16
CA GLU A 16 -1.39 16.13 2.14
C GLU A 16 0.04 15.63 2.40
N GLY A 17 0.35 15.34 3.67
CA GLY A 17 1.73 15.25 4.15
C GLY A 17 2.27 13.84 4.32
N SER A 18 1.45 12.82 4.55
CA SER A 18 1.95 11.46 4.83
C SER A 18 0.86 10.39 4.73
N LEU A 19 0.13 10.31 3.60
CA LEU A 19 -0.67 9.10 3.35
C LEU A 19 0.27 7.89 3.30
N ILE A 20 -0.10 6.84 4.02
CA ILE A 20 0.67 5.60 4.14
C ILE A 20 0.16 4.60 3.09
N GLU A 21 1.07 3.74 2.66
CA GLU A 21 0.78 2.65 1.75
C GLU A 21 -0.20 1.64 2.35
N CYS A 22 -1.20 1.27 1.55
CA CYS A 22 -2.07 0.15 1.88
C CYS A 22 -1.26 -1.16 1.84
N PRO A 23 -1.38 -2.05 2.84
CA PRO A 23 -0.65 -3.31 2.84
C PRO A 23 -1.05 -4.24 1.70
N CYS A 24 -2.21 -4.03 1.05
CA CYS A 24 -2.71 -4.85 -0.06
C CYS A 24 -2.22 -4.36 -1.43
N CYS A 25 -2.53 -3.11 -1.80
CA CYS A 25 -2.21 -2.56 -3.12
C CYS A 25 -0.96 -1.66 -3.18
N CYS A 26 -0.35 -1.35 -2.04
CA CYS A 26 0.78 -0.43 -1.89
C CYS A 26 0.51 1.02 -2.32
N CYS A 27 -0.73 1.38 -2.68
CA CYS A 27 -1.12 2.76 -2.96
C CYS A 27 -1.21 3.57 -1.65
N ARG A 28 -0.71 4.82 -1.67
CA ARG A 28 -0.78 5.76 -0.54
C ARG A 28 -2.19 6.30 -0.36
N THR A 29 -2.98 5.61 0.45
CA THR A 29 -4.43 5.81 0.56
C THR A 29 -4.91 5.88 2.00
N LEU A 30 -4.08 5.49 2.96
CA LEU A 30 -4.41 5.41 4.39
C LEU A 30 -3.83 6.59 5.14
N HIS A 31 -4.52 7.10 6.16
CA HIS A 31 -3.98 8.16 7.01
C HIS A 31 -3.11 7.59 8.15
N GLU A 32 -3.48 6.42 8.68
CA GLU A 32 -2.76 5.75 9.76
C GLU A 32 -2.69 4.23 9.53
N ARG A 33 -1.60 3.58 10.00
CA ARG A 33 -1.46 2.12 9.95
C ARG A 33 -2.25 1.46 11.07
N ALA A 34 -2.86 0.32 10.77
CA ALA A 34 -3.62 -0.50 11.73
C ALA A 34 -4.79 0.24 12.41
N ASN A 35 -5.38 1.22 11.73
CA ASN A 35 -6.47 2.06 12.25
C ASN A 35 -7.85 1.65 11.70
N PHE A 36 -7.97 0.45 11.12
CA PHE A 36 -9.20 -0.04 10.48
C PHE A 36 -9.71 0.87 9.35
N GLU A 37 -8.80 1.59 8.71
CA GLU A 37 -9.14 2.41 7.54
C GLU A 37 -9.31 1.51 6.31
N ILE A 38 -10.33 1.78 5.51
CA ILE A 38 -10.59 1.06 4.26
C ILE A 38 -9.89 1.79 3.12
N CYS A 39 -9.02 1.08 2.41
CA CYS A 39 -8.32 1.58 1.24
C CYS A 39 -9.33 1.93 0.13
N GLY A 40 -9.30 3.17 -0.35
CA GLY A 40 -10.17 3.63 -1.44
C GLY A 40 -9.88 2.98 -2.80
N GLU A 41 -8.70 2.41 -3.00
CA GLU A 41 -8.29 1.80 -4.28
C GLU A 41 -8.66 0.31 -4.37
N CYS A 42 -8.31 -0.48 -3.34
CA CYS A 42 -8.53 -1.94 -3.37
C CYS A 42 -9.65 -2.43 -2.44
N GLY A 43 -10.20 -1.56 -1.58
CA GLY A 43 -11.24 -1.91 -0.62
C GLY A 43 -10.78 -2.71 0.60
N TRP A 44 -9.47 -2.96 0.76
CA TRP A 44 -8.91 -3.64 1.92
C TRP A 44 -8.94 -2.76 3.17
N GLU A 45 -9.44 -3.29 4.29
CA GLU A 45 -9.35 -2.66 5.62
C GLU A 45 -7.99 -2.94 6.27
N ASP A 46 -7.30 -1.89 6.67
CA ASP A 46 -6.05 -2.01 7.43
C ASP A 46 -6.31 -2.31 8.91
N ASP A 47 -6.55 -3.59 9.20
CA ASP A 47 -6.69 -4.16 10.53
C ASP A 47 -5.34 -4.42 11.24
N GLY A 48 -4.23 -3.93 10.66
CA GLY A 48 -2.88 -4.12 11.17
C GLY A 48 -2.25 -5.46 10.84
N GLN A 49 -2.81 -6.25 9.91
CA GLN A 49 -2.10 -7.37 9.31
C GLN A 49 -0.82 -6.91 8.60
N SER A 50 0.21 -7.75 8.70
CA SER A 50 1.50 -7.61 8.03
C SER A 50 1.81 -8.85 7.20
N ASP A 51 2.97 -8.88 6.56
CA ASP A 51 3.40 -10.05 5.79
C ASP A 51 3.59 -11.31 6.65
N GLU A 52 3.88 -11.16 7.95
CA GLU A 52 4.07 -12.27 8.88
C GLU A 52 2.79 -13.09 9.07
N ASP A 53 1.64 -12.43 9.05
CA ASP A 53 0.34 -13.04 9.27
C ASP A 53 -0.62 -12.87 8.07
N ALA A 54 -0.09 -12.50 6.91
CA ALA A 54 -0.88 -12.23 5.71
C ALA A 54 -1.71 -13.42 5.20
N HIS A 55 -1.41 -14.64 5.62
CA HIS A 55 -2.15 -15.85 5.25
C HIS A 55 -3.34 -16.14 6.17
N ILE A 56 -3.51 -15.38 7.26
CA ILE A 56 -4.59 -15.55 8.22
C ILE A 56 -5.82 -14.79 7.71
N VAL A 57 -6.97 -15.46 7.73
CA VAL A 57 -8.25 -14.81 7.47
C VAL A 57 -8.78 -14.25 8.80
N ARG A 58 -8.76 -12.92 8.95
CA ARG A 58 -9.25 -12.25 10.16
C ARG A 58 -10.75 -11.90 10.12
N GLY A 59 -11.38 -11.92 8.94
CA GLY A 59 -12.82 -11.65 8.82
C GLY A 59 -13.16 -10.18 8.62
N GLY A 60 -14.33 -9.76 9.11
CA GLY A 60 -14.75 -8.36 9.12
C GLY A 60 -15.02 -7.80 7.71
N PRO A 61 -14.72 -6.51 7.46
CA PRO A 61 -14.82 -5.89 6.14
C PRO A 61 -13.93 -6.55 5.07
N ASN A 62 -12.85 -7.24 5.47
CA ASN A 62 -11.99 -8.04 4.59
C ASN A 62 -12.63 -9.39 4.18
N GLY A 63 -13.80 -9.73 4.75
CA GLY A 63 -14.58 -10.89 4.34
C GLY A 63 -13.88 -12.22 4.64
N LEU A 64 -13.82 -13.12 3.65
CA LEU A 64 -13.17 -14.42 3.77
C LEU A 64 -11.74 -14.43 3.19
N LEU A 65 -11.23 -13.26 2.83
CA LEU A 65 -9.90 -13.12 2.24
C LEU A 65 -8.85 -12.89 3.32
N SER A 66 -7.71 -13.55 3.14
CA SER A 66 -6.46 -13.19 3.81
C SER A 66 -5.75 -12.08 3.02
N LEU A 67 -4.85 -11.32 3.66
CA LEU A 67 -4.10 -10.25 3.00
C LEU A 67 -3.32 -10.77 1.77
N ALA A 68 -2.76 -11.98 1.86
CA ALA A 68 -2.05 -12.62 0.76
C ALA A 68 -2.97 -12.92 -0.43
N GLN A 69 -4.21 -13.36 -0.18
CA GLN A 69 -5.20 -13.58 -1.23
C GLN A 69 -5.67 -12.26 -1.85
N ALA A 70 -5.94 -11.24 -1.04
CA ALA A 70 -6.34 -9.93 -1.54
C ALA A 70 -5.24 -9.30 -2.42
N LYS A 71 -3.96 -9.43 -2.05
CA LYS A 71 -2.82 -9.04 -2.90
C LYS A 71 -2.86 -9.74 -4.26
N LEU A 72 -3.07 -11.05 -4.28
CA LEU A 72 -3.12 -11.84 -5.52
C LEU A 72 -4.33 -11.47 -6.39
N GLU A 73 -5.51 -11.32 -5.79
CA GLU A 73 -6.72 -10.93 -6.50
C GLU A 73 -6.60 -9.52 -7.08
N TYR A 74 -6.04 -8.58 -6.31
CA TYR A 74 -5.77 -7.22 -6.78
C TYR A 74 -4.81 -7.24 -7.98
N LEU A 75 -3.67 -7.92 -7.87
CA LEU A 75 -2.71 -8.06 -8.97
C LEU A 75 -3.33 -8.71 -10.22
N ALA A 76 -4.15 -9.75 -10.03
CA ALA A 76 -4.86 -10.40 -11.14
C ALA A 76 -5.88 -9.47 -11.80
N ALA A 77 -6.53 -8.60 -11.03
CA ALA A 77 -7.52 -7.64 -11.52
C ALA A 77 -6.89 -6.43 -12.22
N THR A 78 -5.73 -5.95 -11.75
CA THR A 78 -5.03 -4.78 -12.32
C THR A 78 -4.10 -5.11 -13.48
N GLY A 79 -3.98 -6.39 -13.86
CA GLY A 79 -3.12 -6.83 -14.95
C GLY A 79 -1.63 -6.79 -14.61
N ASP A 80 -0.80 -7.24 -15.57
CA ASP A 80 0.64 -7.40 -15.42
C ASP A 80 1.31 -6.11 -14.89
N PRO A 81 2.10 -6.16 -13.80
CA PRO A 81 2.77 -5.00 -13.24
C PRO A 81 3.87 -4.41 -14.16
N LEU A 82 4.10 -4.98 -15.34
CA LEU A 82 4.96 -4.46 -16.40
C LEU A 82 4.17 -3.85 -17.58
N ASP A 83 2.85 -3.78 -17.50
CA ASP A 83 2.10 -2.93 -18.42
C ASP A 83 2.42 -1.47 -18.10
N GLU A 84 3.16 -0.82 -19.00
CA GLU A 84 3.66 0.55 -18.88
C GLU A 84 2.52 1.59 -18.73
N SER A 85 1.28 1.18 -18.99
CA SER A 85 0.07 1.98 -18.77
C SER A 85 -0.57 1.78 -17.39
N SER A 86 -0.09 0.83 -16.57
CA SER A 86 -0.66 0.50 -15.28
C SER A 86 -0.07 1.39 -14.18
N VAL A 87 -0.90 2.29 -13.67
CA VAL A 87 -0.57 3.29 -12.64
C VAL A 87 -0.27 2.71 -11.24
N ALA A 88 -0.13 1.38 -11.13
CA ALA A 88 -0.17 0.66 -9.85
C ALA A 88 1.14 0.71 -9.05
N CYS A 89 2.29 1.02 -9.64
CA CYS A 89 3.57 0.93 -8.93
C CYS A 89 4.41 2.20 -9.10
N GLY A 90 4.48 3.00 -8.04
CA GLY A 90 5.48 4.05 -7.93
C GLY A 90 6.88 3.47 -7.71
N GLY A 91 7.78 3.71 -8.67
CA GLY A 91 9.22 3.88 -8.44
C GLY A 91 10.14 2.68 -8.67
N GLU A 92 11.28 2.97 -9.31
CA GLU A 92 12.30 2.01 -9.74
C GLU A 92 13.10 1.36 -8.61
N GLY A 93 13.29 0.05 -8.77
CA GLY A 93 14.18 -0.78 -7.99
C GLY A 93 13.52 -1.29 -6.72
N MET A 94 13.21 -2.60 -6.66
CA MET A 94 13.42 -3.48 -5.51
C MET A 94 12.74 -4.85 -5.72
N TRP A 95 13.40 -5.88 -5.17
CA TRP A 95 12.97 -7.27 -4.96
C TRP A 95 12.61 -8.14 -6.18
N TRP A 96 11.74 -7.70 -7.10
CA TRP A 96 11.09 -8.62 -8.04
C TRP A 96 12.06 -9.31 -9.02
N ALA A 97 13.12 -8.61 -9.44
CA ALA A 97 14.17 -9.19 -10.28
C ALA A 97 14.98 -10.29 -9.56
N ALA A 98 15.25 -10.14 -8.26
CA ALA A 98 16.00 -11.12 -7.48
C ALA A 98 15.13 -12.36 -7.13
N ALA A 99 13.84 -12.16 -6.87
CA ALA A 99 12.90 -13.25 -6.63
C ALA A 99 12.61 -14.08 -7.89
N GLN A 100 12.53 -13.42 -9.06
CA GLN A 100 12.39 -14.12 -10.34
C GLN A 100 13.62 -14.96 -10.70
N GLU A 101 14.83 -14.50 -10.37
CA GLU A 101 16.05 -15.26 -10.64
C GLU A 101 16.19 -16.49 -9.72
N GLN A 102 15.72 -16.41 -8.47
CA GLN A 102 15.63 -17.57 -7.57
C GLN A 102 14.64 -18.61 -8.08
N LEU A 103 13.47 -18.18 -8.58
CA LEU A 103 12.46 -19.08 -9.17
C LEU A 103 12.93 -19.73 -10.47
N ARG A 104 13.74 -19.01 -11.28
CA ARG A 104 14.37 -19.55 -12.48
C ARG A 104 15.41 -20.62 -12.13
N ASN A 105 16.30 -20.35 -11.18
CA ASN A 105 17.33 -21.29 -10.74
C ASN A 105 16.78 -22.53 -10.00
N LEU A 106 15.59 -22.45 -9.42
CA LEU A 106 14.90 -23.61 -8.83
C LEU A 106 14.23 -24.52 -9.87
N SER A 107 14.12 -24.05 -11.11
CA SER A 107 13.53 -24.79 -12.23
C SER A 107 14.57 -25.40 -13.18
N GLU A 108 15.87 -25.30 -12.86
CA GLU A 108 16.99 -25.94 -13.59
C GLU A 108 17.62 -27.09 -12.79
#